data_AF-A0A2J7PNC8-F1
#
_entry.id   AF-A0A2J7PNC8-F1
#
_cell.length_a   1.000
_cell.length_b   1.000
_cell.length_c   1.000
_cell.angle_alpha   90.00
_cell.angle_beta   90.00
_cell.angle_gamma   90.00
#
_symmetry.space_group_name_H-M   'P 1'
#
loop_
_entity.id
_entity.type
_entity.pdbx_description
1 polymer ?
#
loop_
_entity_poly.entity_id
_entity_poly.type
_entity_poly.pdbx_seq_one_letter_code
_entity_poly.pdbx_strand_id
1 'polypeptide(L)'
;MTDLTADLESSGIPTLDHKNYIMKVFFPGVSDHPILNDPKVRINGPRTNYDAAMLQFEQLINNKCFILTFIETLEAQKSFNIRDKVNVASLLMVVLMGKMEYATDILRSLLLRLIDKSVLTKHPQLMLRRTESVVEKMLTNWMALCMYNYLKDYAGSSLFLLFKAIKHQIEKGPVDAITHDARYSLSEERLLREQIDHGMVTLHVVQDDLDEKIQCKVLDCDTISQVKSKILDALYKNTPFSMRPSIHEVDLEWRHGRGGHLTLQDEDLTTKSICGWKKLNTLAHYGVKESAVMSLIPRQNDSFNANCKQPCQNCTGTYFTNSLSPIITVNGDVEAGSNLRIYHLVRPIDEHHYQNNKTSERTHKAIPEIFLTRLLSTKGTIQKFVDDFFNTILTANEALPPAVKWLFDLLDDAARKHSITESEVVHAWKSNSLPLRFWVNFIKNPDFIFDINKTTTVDSCLSVIAQTFMDSCSTTEHRLGKDSPSNKLLFAKDIPHYREMVAHFYYDVQMLPQITDQEMSTAMQQLSVSQIGEFDTVSALKELYIYVTKYSDQILDALDIDPYCKKMHLAHKLENVACTLEGEETSTC
;
A
#
# COMPACT_ATOMS: atom_id res chain seq x y z
N MET A 1 9.94 -10.92 -25.13
CA MET A 1 8.70 -10.29 -24.61
C MET A 1 7.54 -11.28 -24.61
N THR A 2 7.33 -12.03 -25.69
CA THR A 2 6.33 -13.14 -25.75
C THR A 2 6.53 -14.21 -24.68
N ASP A 3 7.78 -14.60 -24.39
CA ASP A 3 8.06 -15.59 -23.33
C ASP A 3 7.77 -15.05 -21.92
N LEU A 4 8.01 -13.76 -21.69
CA LEU A 4 7.72 -13.12 -20.40
C LEU A 4 6.21 -13.10 -20.16
N THR A 5 5.40 -12.74 -21.16
CA THR A 5 3.94 -12.73 -21.02
C THR A 5 3.38 -14.15 -20.77
N ALA A 6 3.85 -15.16 -21.50
CA ALA A 6 3.40 -16.55 -21.33
C ALA A 6 3.80 -17.16 -19.96
N ASP A 7 5.04 -16.93 -19.51
CA ASP A 7 5.51 -17.38 -18.19
C ASP A 7 4.74 -16.65 -17.06
N LEU A 8 4.39 -15.38 -17.26
CA LEU A 8 3.65 -14.57 -16.31
C LEU A 8 2.16 -14.93 -16.22
N GLU A 9 1.52 -15.25 -17.35
CA GLU A 9 0.11 -15.66 -17.46
C GLU A 9 -0.15 -17.06 -16.91
N SER A 10 0.84 -17.95 -16.94
CA SER A 10 0.74 -19.31 -16.38
C SER A 10 0.60 -19.36 -14.85
N SER A 11 0.84 -18.23 -14.17
CA SER A 11 0.74 -18.12 -12.73
C SER A 11 -0.59 -17.52 -12.31
N GLY A 12 -1.28 -18.14 -11.35
CA GLY A 12 -2.48 -17.54 -10.75
C GLY A 12 -2.18 -16.16 -10.15
N ILE A 13 -3.13 -15.23 -10.26
CA ILE A 13 -3.03 -13.91 -9.61
C ILE A 13 -3.44 -14.09 -8.14
N PRO A 14 -2.55 -13.86 -7.16
CA PRO A 14 -2.85 -14.07 -5.75
C PRO A 14 -3.66 -12.89 -5.20
N THR A 15 -4.87 -12.68 -5.71
CA THR A 15 -5.74 -11.57 -5.30
C THR A 15 -6.21 -11.79 -3.86
N LEU A 16 -6.07 -10.76 -3.04
CA LEU A 16 -6.53 -10.76 -1.66
C LEU A 16 -8.06 -10.90 -1.63
N ASP A 17 -8.53 -11.63 -0.63
CA ASP A 17 -9.95 -11.63 -0.29
C ASP A 17 -10.42 -10.23 0.13
N HIS A 18 -11.74 -10.06 0.15
CA HIS A 18 -12.34 -8.76 0.41
C HIS A 18 -11.94 -8.22 1.81
N LYS A 19 -11.88 -9.10 2.82
CA LYS A 19 -11.54 -8.73 4.19
C LYS A 19 -10.12 -8.16 4.30
N ASN A 20 -9.12 -8.85 3.74
CA ASN A 20 -7.73 -8.38 3.76
C ASN A 20 -7.53 -7.12 2.90
N TYR A 21 -8.22 -7.03 1.76
CA TYR A 21 -8.24 -5.84 0.92
C TYR A 21 -8.71 -4.60 1.71
N ILE A 22 -9.84 -4.70 2.41
CA ILE A 22 -10.38 -3.60 3.21
C ILE A 22 -9.40 -3.21 4.32
N MET A 23 -8.80 -4.17 5.03
CA MET A 23 -7.81 -3.87 6.06
C MET A 23 -6.61 -3.10 5.51
N LYS A 24 -6.09 -3.50 4.35
CA LYS A 24 -4.97 -2.81 3.68
C LYS A 24 -5.31 -1.37 3.32
N VAL A 25 -6.54 -1.08 2.90
CA VAL A 25 -6.96 0.23 2.41
C VAL A 25 -7.47 1.15 3.52
N PHE A 26 -8.29 0.62 4.43
CA PHE A 26 -8.95 1.40 5.49
C PHE A 26 -8.01 1.65 6.66
N PHE A 27 -7.20 0.65 7.01
CA PHE A 27 -6.29 0.66 8.18
C PHE A 27 -4.87 0.21 7.78
N PRO A 28 -4.19 0.94 6.87
CA PRO A 28 -2.88 0.55 6.37
C PRO A 28 -1.86 0.42 7.52
N GLY A 29 -1.20 -0.73 7.59
CA GLY A 29 -0.23 -1.05 8.64
C GLY A 29 -0.80 -1.65 9.93
N VAL A 30 -2.12 -1.89 9.99
CA VAL A 30 -2.79 -2.53 11.14
C VAL A 30 -3.16 -3.97 10.75
N SER A 31 -2.58 -4.95 11.46
CA SER A 31 -2.82 -6.38 11.22
C SER A 31 -3.83 -6.99 12.20
N ASP A 32 -3.90 -6.47 13.43
CA ASP A 32 -4.79 -6.95 14.49
C ASP A 32 -5.71 -5.81 14.93
N HIS A 33 -6.89 -5.74 14.32
CA HIS A 33 -7.88 -4.70 14.59
C HIS A 33 -9.12 -5.33 15.23
N PRO A 34 -9.72 -4.71 16.27
CA PRO A 34 -10.94 -5.21 16.92
C PRO A 34 -12.14 -5.51 16.00
N ILE A 35 -12.18 -4.95 14.79
CA ILE A 35 -13.25 -5.18 13.81
C ILE A 35 -13.13 -6.55 13.12
N LEU A 36 -11.99 -7.23 13.28
CA LEU A 36 -11.75 -8.55 12.71
C LEU A 36 -12.30 -9.69 13.58
N ASN A 37 -12.70 -9.39 14.82
CA ASN A 37 -13.35 -10.33 15.74
C ASN A 37 -14.57 -10.97 15.07
N ASP A 38 -14.77 -12.27 15.29
CA ASP A 38 -15.91 -12.98 14.70
C ASP A 38 -17.24 -12.43 15.26
N PRO A 39 -18.09 -11.80 14.41
CA PRO A 39 -19.38 -11.27 14.85
C PRO A 39 -20.27 -12.34 15.47
N LYS A 40 -20.15 -13.61 15.06
CA LYS A 40 -20.98 -14.73 15.50
C LYS A 40 -20.71 -15.13 16.95
N VAL A 41 -19.49 -14.92 17.43
CA VAL A 41 -19.12 -15.24 18.82
C VAL A 41 -19.85 -14.30 19.79
N ARG A 42 -20.10 -13.05 19.42
CA ARG A 42 -20.91 -12.12 20.23
C ARG A 42 -22.40 -12.42 20.20
N ILE A 43 -22.96 -12.78 19.04
CA ILE A 43 -24.40 -13.05 18.89
C ILE A 43 -24.86 -14.18 19.83
N ASN A 44 -23.98 -15.13 20.14
CA ASN A 44 -24.26 -16.27 21.02
C ASN A 44 -23.94 -16.02 22.51
N GLY A 45 -23.42 -14.84 22.87
CA GLY A 45 -23.14 -14.45 24.26
C GLY A 45 -24.35 -13.79 24.95
N PRO A 46 -24.33 -13.63 26.29
CA PRO A 46 -25.33 -12.85 27.00
C PRO A 46 -25.25 -11.38 26.55
N ARG A 47 -26.36 -10.81 26.06
CA ARG A 47 -26.42 -9.40 25.67
C ARG A 47 -26.08 -8.53 26.87
N THR A 48 -25.07 -7.70 26.71
CA THR A 48 -24.65 -6.75 27.74
C THR A 48 -25.37 -5.41 27.56
N ASN A 49 -25.44 -4.60 28.63
CA ASN A 49 -25.85 -3.19 28.53
C ASN A 49 -25.01 -2.44 27.48
N TYR A 50 -23.75 -2.85 27.34
CA TYR A 50 -22.84 -2.36 26.33
C TYR A 50 -23.32 -2.62 24.90
N ASP A 51 -23.74 -3.85 24.57
CA ASP A 51 -24.27 -4.17 23.24
C ASP A 51 -25.57 -3.40 22.96
N ALA A 52 -26.43 -3.25 23.97
CA ALA A 52 -27.65 -2.47 23.85
C ALA A 52 -27.38 -0.99 23.54
N ALA A 53 -26.42 -0.37 24.23
CA ALA A 53 -26.02 1.00 23.99
C ALA A 53 -25.41 1.20 22.59
N MET A 54 -24.54 0.28 22.13
CA MET A 54 -23.97 0.37 20.79
C MET A 54 -25.04 0.24 19.69
N LEU A 55 -26.09 -0.56 19.90
CA LEU A 55 -27.23 -0.62 18.98
C LEU A 55 -28.02 0.70 18.97
N GLN A 56 -28.22 1.34 20.12
CA GLN A 56 -28.82 2.69 20.18
C GLN A 56 -27.94 3.73 19.47
N PHE A 57 -26.62 3.66 19.65
CA PHE A 57 -25.68 4.53 18.94
C PHE A 57 -25.71 4.28 17.43
N GLU A 58 -25.83 3.03 16.98
CA GLU A 58 -26.01 2.72 15.57
C GLU A 58 -27.28 3.38 15.00
N GLN A 59 -28.39 3.39 15.76
CA GLN A 59 -29.61 4.08 15.33
C GLN A 59 -29.39 5.59 15.13
N LEU A 60 -28.57 6.22 15.97
CA LEU A 60 -28.14 7.61 15.77
C LEU A 60 -27.27 7.77 14.52
N ILE A 61 -26.30 6.89 14.29
CA ILE A 61 -25.47 6.91 13.07
C ILE A 61 -26.31 6.71 11.79
N ASN A 62 -27.40 5.94 11.87
CA ASN A 62 -28.37 5.76 10.79
C ASN A 62 -29.33 6.98 10.61
N ASN A 63 -29.16 8.04 11.39
CA ASN A 63 -29.87 9.31 11.20
C ASN A 63 -28.99 10.33 10.46
N LYS A 64 -29.48 10.81 9.30
CA LYS A 64 -28.74 11.75 8.46
C LYS A 64 -28.41 13.08 9.15
N CYS A 65 -29.30 13.64 9.97
CA CYS A 65 -29.01 14.88 10.72
C CYS A 65 -27.87 14.63 11.69
N PHE A 66 -27.99 13.56 12.50
CA PHE A 66 -26.99 13.22 13.50
C PHE A 66 -25.59 13.04 12.90
N ILE A 67 -25.43 12.19 11.88
CA ILE A 67 -24.11 11.87 11.35
C ILE A 67 -23.42 13.08 10.70
N LEU A 68 -24.20 13.93 10.01
CA LEU A 68 -23.68 15.14 9.39
C LEU A 68 -23.22 16.15 10.45
N THR A 69 -24.06 16.41 11.47
CA THR A 69 -23.71 17.29 12.59
C THR A 69 -22.54 16.73 13.40
N PHE A 70 -22.52 15.42 13.65
CA PHE A 70 -21.44 14.74 14.36
C PHE A 70 -20.08 14.95 13.67
N ILE A 71 -20.00 14.69 12.36
CA ILE A 71 -18.75 14.87 11.59
C ILE A 71 -18.31 16.35 11.62
N GLU A 72 -19.24 17.28 11.39
CA GLU A 72 -18.93 18.72 11.39
C GLU A 72 -18.43 19.20 12.75
N THR A 73 -19.07 18.75 13.84
CA THR A 73 -18.65 19.09 15.19
C THR A 73 -17.25 18.57 15.49
N LEU A 74 -16.94 17.33 15.10
CA LEU A 74 -15.60 16.76 15.29
C LEU A 74 -14.55 17.55 14.51
N GLU A 75 -14.81 17.86 13.24
CA GLU A 75 -13.85 18.59 12.39
C GLU A 75 -13.62 20.04 12.84
N ALA A 76 -14.56 20.64 13.55
CA ALA A 76 -14.41 21.96 14.14
C ALA A 76 -13.41 21.99 15.33
N GLN A 77 -13.11 20.83 15.93
CA GLN A 77 -12.25 20.76 17.11
C GLN A 77 -10.77 20.86 16.74
N LYS A 78 -10.04 21.78 17.38
CA LYS A 78 -8.60 21.97 17.15
C LYS A 78 -7.75 20.74 17.50
N SER A 79 -8.22 19.91 18.45
CA SER A 79 -7.53 18.69 18.87
C SER A 79 -7.81 17.48 17.97
N PHE A 80 -8.75 17.59 17.02
CA PHE A 80 -9.12 16.53 16.07
C PHE A 80 -8.21 16.59 14.85
N ASN A 81 -7.12 15.80 14.89
CA ASN A 81 -6.04 15.88 13.91
C ASN A 81 -6.31 14.99 12.67
N ILE A 82 -5.39 14.98 11.71
CA ILE A 82 -5.53 14.21 10.46
C ILE A 82 -5.66 12.70 10.71
N ARG A 83 -4.95 12.16 11.71
CA ARG A 83 -5.05 10.73 12.07
C ARG A 83 -6.46 10.41 12.57
N ASP A 84 -7.02 11.28 13.42
CA ASP A 84 -8.39 11.11 13.92
C ASP A 84 -9.41 11.17 12.79
N LYS A 85 -9.29 12.14 11.88
CA LYS A 85 -10.16 12.26 10.69
C LYS A 85 -10.14 10.99 9.83
N VAL A 86 -8.95 10.48 9.56
CA VAL A 86 -8.77 9.27 8.75
C VAL A 86 -9.36 8.05 9.46
N ASN A 87 -9.14 7.93 10.77
CA ASN A 87 -9.66 6.83 11.58
C ASN A 87 -11.20 6.85 11.64
N VAL A 88 -11.80 8.00 11.97
CA VAL A 88 -13.26 8.17 12.01
C VAL A 88 -13.90 7.85 10.65
N ALA A 89 -13.31 8.34 9.55
CA ALA A 89 -13.79 8.01 8.21
C ALA A 89 -13.78 6.50 7.92
N SER A 90 -12.71 5.80 8.29
CA SER A 90 -12.60 4.35 8.11
C SER A 90 -13.59 3.58 8.99
N LEU A 91 -13.72 3.94 10.27
CA LEU A 91 -14.68 3.31 11.17
C LEU A 91 -16.13 3.56 10.74
N LEU A 92 -16.48 4.79 10.33
CA LEU A 92 -17.80 5.10 9.79
C LEU A 92 -18.10 4.25 8.55
N MET A 93 -17.16 4.12 7.63
CA MET A 93 -17.37 3.28 6.45
C MET A 93 -17.52 1.79 6.83
N VAL A 94 -16.83 1.28 7.85
CA VAL A 94 -17.06 -0.09 8.37
C VAL A 94 -18.46 -0.25 8.95
N VAL A 95 -18.99 0.75 9.65
CA VAL A 95 -20.37 0.71 10.17
C VAL A 95 -21.40 0.80 9.04
N LEU A 96 -21.12 1.59 8.00
CA LEU A 96 -22.07 1.91 6.93
C LEU A 96 -21.97 1.01 5.69
N MET A 97 -20.93 0.18 5.55
CA MET A 97 -20.73 -0.66 4.36
C MET A 97 -21.81 -1.72 4.14
N GLY A 98 -22.59 -2.08 5.17
CA GLY A 98 -23.80 -2.89 5.02
C GLY A 98 -25.04 -2.11 4.55
N LYS A 99 -24.92 -0.78 4.36
CA LYS A 99 -25.98 0.16 3.95
C LYS A 99 -25.41 1.19 2.96
N MET A 100 -24.75 0.73 1.90
CA MET A 100 -24.00 1.59 0.96
C MET A 100 -24.85 2.65 0.27
N GLU A 101 -26.15 2.44 0.11
CA GLU A 101 -27.07 3.46 -0.42
C GLU A 101 -27.11 4.68 0.51
N TYR A 102 -27.32 4.44 1.80
CA TYR A 102 -27.26 5.48 2.83
C TYR A 102 -25.86 6.09 2.94
N ALA A 103 -24.81 5.26 2.93
CA ALA A 103 -23.42 5.74 2.95
C ALA A 103 -23.11 6.69 1.78
N THR A 104 -23.61 6.39 0.60
CA THR A 104 -23.45 7.20 -0.61
C THR A 104 -24.20 8.53 -0.51
N ASP A 105 -25.40 8.55 0.08
CA ASP A 105 -26.14 9.80 0.32
C ASP A 105 -25.44 10.71 1.36
N ILE A 106 -24.88 10.13 2.42
CA ILE A 106 -24.05 10.88 3.38
C ILE A 106 -22.80 11.43 2.70
N LEU A 107 -22.08 10.58 1.94
CA LEU A 107 -20.90 10.99 1.17
C LEU A 107 -21.23 12.13 0.20
N ARG A 108 -22.33 12.01 -0.56
CA ARG A 108 -22.82 13.06 -1.47
C ARG A 108 -23.02 14.38 -0.74
N SER A 109 -23.71 14.34 0.39
CA SER A 109 -24.03 15.54 1.18
C SER A 109 -22.76 16.23 1.69
N LEU A 110 -21.80 15.46 2.20
CA LEU A 110 -20.52 15.97 2.68
C LEU A 110 -19.64 16.49 1.53
N LEU A 111 -19.62 15.82 0.39
CA LEU A 111 -18.85 16.25 -0.79
C LEU A 111 -19.38 17.57 -1.34
N LEU A 112 -20.70 17.74 -1.42
CA LEU A 112 -21.30 19.00 -1.84
C LEU A 112 -20.93 20.14 -0.87
N ARG A 113 -20.95 19.90 0.44
CA ARG A 113 -20.48 20.89 1.44
C ARG A 113 -18.99 21.22 1.28
N LEU A 114 -18.16 20.22 0.98
CA LEU A 114 -16.73 20.43 0.70
C LEU A 114 -16.54 21.29 -0.56
N ILE A 115 -17.33 21.03 -1.61
CA ILE A 115 -17.33 21.82 -2.85
C ILE A 115 -17.75 23.26 -2.56
N ASP A 116 -18.87 23.48 -1.86
CA ASP A 116 -19.37 24.80 -1.46
C ASP A 116 -18.29 25.60 -0.71
N LYS A 117 -17.54 24.94 0.18
CA LYS A 117 -16.41 25.57 0.88
C LYS A 117 -15.23 25.84 -0.04
N SER A 118 -14.91 24.92 -0.95
CA SER A 118 -13.75 25.00 -1.84
C SER A 118 -13.88 26.12 -2.86
N VAL A 119 -15.07 26.30 -3.45
CA VAL A 119 -15.32 27.34 -4.47
C VAL A 119 -15.21 28.76 -3.91
N LEU A 120 -15.35 28.93 -2.59
CA LEU A 120 -15.14 30.23 -1.91
C LEU A 120 -13.65 30.55 -1.69
N THR A 121 -12.76 29.58 -1.91
CA THR A 121 -11.31 29.79 -1.75
C THR A 121 -10.69 30.40 -3.01
N LYS A 122 -9.49 30.95 -2.88
CA LYS A 122 -8.71 31.46 -4.03
C LYS A 122 -8.25 30.36 -4.99
N HIS A 123 -8.28 29.10 -4.55
CA HIS A 123 -7.69 27.97 -5.27
C HIS A 123 -8.61 26.75 -5.26
N PRO A 124 -9.80 26.82 -5.90
CA PRO A 124 -10.76 25.71 -5.92
C PRO A 124 -10.18 24.42 -6.53
N GLN A 125 -9.21 24.51 -7.45
CA GLN A 125 -8.53 23.37 -8.05
C GLN A 125 -7.76 22.49 -7.03
N LEU A 126 -7.51 22.98 -5.82
CA LEU A 126 -6.83 22.24 -4.76
C LEU A 126 -7.75 21.30 -3.98
N MET A 127 -9.07 21.33 -4.23
CA MET A 127 -10.03 20.41 -3.61
C MET A 127 -9.64 18.96 -3.86
N LEU A 128 -9.77 18.10 -2.83
CA LEU A 128 -9.42 16.67 -2.87
C LEU A 128 -7.92 16.40 -3.14
N ARG A 129 -7.05 17.41 -3.23
CA ARG A 129 -5.61 17.19 -3.52
C ARG A 129 -4.87 16.51 -2.36
N ARG A 130 -5.33 16.74 -1.13
CA ARG A 130 -4.81 16.13 0.09
C ARG A 130 -5.95 15.42 0.81
N THR A 131 -5.66 14.77 1.93
CA THR A 131 -6.69 14.23 2.81
C THR A 131 -6.67 15.05 4.09
N GLU A 132 -7.53 16.07 4.15
CA GLU A 132 -7.57 17.05 5.23
C GLU A 132 -8.93 17.03 5.97
N SER A 133 -9.88 16.25 5.46
CA SER A 133 -11.23 16.06 6.01
C SER A 133 -11.64 14.57 6.08
N VAL A 134 -12.64 14.28 6.91
CA VAL A 134 -13.30 12.98 7.05
C VAL A 134 -13.89 12.56 5.70
N VAL A 135 -14.58 13.47 5.00
CA VAL A 135 -15.21 13.17 3.71
C VAL A 135 -14.21 12.75 2.63
N GLU A 136 -13.01 13.33 2.61
CA GLU A 136 -11.96 12.94 1.66
C GLU A 136 -11.48 11.50 1.89
N LYS A 137 -11.33 11.08 3.15
CA LYS A 137 -11.00 9.68 3.45
C LYS A 137 -12.20 8.75 3.24
N MET A 138 -13.43 9.19 3.55
CA MET A 138 -14.65 8.43 3.23
C MET A 138 -14.76 8.19 1.72
N LEU A 139 -14.47 9.19 0.88
CA LEU A 139 -14.44 9.04 -0.57
C LEU A 139 -13.42 7.98 -1.00
N THR A 140 -12.20 8.00 -0.44
CA THR A 140 -11.18 6.97 -0.73
C THR A 140 -11.70 5.57 -0.39
N ASN A 141 -12.31 5.41 0.78
CA ASN A 141 -12.82 4.14 1.26
C ASN A 141 -14.04 3.64 0.47
N TRP A 142 -14.95 4.55 0.12
CA TRP A 142 -16.10 4.27 -0.73
C TRP A 142 -15.69 3.86 -2.14
N MET A 143 -14.72 4.57 -2.73
CA MET A 143 -14.18 4.22 -4.04
C MET A 143 -13.51 2.84 -4.01
N ALA A 144 -12.80 2.51 -2.93
CA ALA A 144 -12.20 1.19 -2.76
C ALA A 144 -13.25 0.06 -2.78
N LEU A 145 -14.36 0.23 -2.05
CA LEU A 145 -15.47 -0.72 -2.08
C LEU A 145 -16.05 -0.88 -3.49
N CYS A 146 -16.28 0.24 -4.19
CA CYS A 146 -16.87 0.22 -5.53
C CYS A 146 -15.95 -0.38 -6.60
N MET A 147 -14.62 -0.25 -6.42
CA MET A 147 -13.62 -0.67 -7.39
C MET A 147 -13.04 -2.06 -7.13
N TYR A 148 -13.40 -2.73 -6.02
CA TYR A 148 -12.82 -4.04 -5.67
C TYR A 148 -13.03 -5.09 -6.76
N ASN A 149 -14.26 -5.26 -7.26
CA ASN A 149 -14.53 -6.22 -8.34
C ASN A 149 -13.87 -5.81 -9.65
N TYR A 150 -13.83 -4.51 -9.96
CA TYR A 150 -13.10 -4.01 -11.14
C TYR A 150 -11.61 -4.33 -11.08
N LEU A 151 -10.99 -4.18 -9.91
CA LEU A 151 -9.61 -4.59 -9.67
C LEU A 151 -9.45 -6.11 -9.79
N LYS A 152 -10.30 -6.88 -9.13
CA LYS A 152 -10.20 -8.34 -9.07
C LYS A 152 -10.38 -8.99 -10.44
N ASP A 153 -11.37 -8.53 -11.21
CA ASP A 153 -11.84 -9.24 -12.40
C ASP A 153 -11.36 -8.61 -13.72
N TYR A 154 -10.91 -7.34 -13.71
CA TYR A 154 -10.50 -6.62 -14.92
C TYR A 154 -9.10 -6.02 -14.82
N ALA A 155 -8.94 -4.92 -14.07
CA ALA A 155 -7.71 -4.11 -14.08
C ALA A 155 -6.52 -4.77 -13.37
N GLY A 156 -6.77 -5.65 -12.40
CA GLY A 156 -5.74 -6.27 -11.57
C GLY A 156 -4.78 -7.14 -12.37
N SER A 157 -5.23 -7.77 -13.46
CA SER A 157 -4.37 -8.56 -14.35
C SER A 157 -3.20 -7.72 -14.88
N SER A 158 -3.49 -6.58 -15.50
CA SER A 158 -2.50 -5.65 -16.04
C SER A 158 -1.59 -5.05 -14.95
N LEU A 159 -2.12 -4.72 -13.77
CA LEU A 159 -1.32 -4.24 -12.63
C LEU A 159 -0.34 -5.31 -12.12
N PHE A 160 -0.80 -6.56 -12.01
CA PHE A 160 0.03 -7.67 -11.55
C PHE A 160 1.14 -8.00 -12.55
N LEU A 161 0.83 -7.96 -13.86
CA LEU A 161 1.82 -8.13 -14.91
C LEU A 161 2.88 -7.02 -14.87
N LEU A 162 2.48 -5.77 -14.66
CA LEU A 162 3.42 -4.66 -14.46
C LEU A 162 4.34 -4.89 -13.24
N PHE A 163 3.76 -5.25 -12.09
CA PHE A 163 4.54 -5.58 -10.89
C PHE A 163 5.55 -6.70 -11.16
N LYS A 164 5.11 -7.81 -11.76
CA LYS A 164 5.98 -8.94 -12.04
C LYS A 164 7.05 -8.61 -13.09
N ALA A 165 6.72 -7.83 -14.12
CA ALA A 165 7.69 -7.40 -15.13
C ALA A 165 8.80 -6.56 -14.49
N ILE A 166 8.47 -5.64 -13.58
CA ILE A 166 9.44 -4.86 -12.81
C ILE A 166 10.30 -5.77 -11.94
N LYS A 167 9.67 -6.64 -11.13
CA LYS A 167 10.38 -7.59 -10.25
C LYS A 167 11.36 -8.47 -11.04
N HIS A 168 10.87 -9.11 -12.11
CA HIS A 168 11.68 -9.97 -12.96
C HIS A 168 12.85 -9.23 -13.61
N GLN A 169 12.61 -8.01 -14.10
CA GLN A 169 13.66 -7.21 -14.72
C GLN A 169 14.75 -6.80 -13.72
N ILE A 170 14.38 -6.45 -12.49
CA ILE A 170 15.33 -6.14 -11.41
C ILE A 170 16.17 -7.37 -11.08
N GLU A 171 15.54 -8.52 -10.87
CA GLU A 171 16.17 -9.77 -10.43
C GLU A 171 17.06 -10.45 -11.49
N LYS A 172 16.97 -10.00 -12.75
CA LYS A 172 17.85 -10.43 -13.85
C LYS A 172 19.29 -9.91 -13.70
N GLY A 173 19.51 -8.90 -12.86
CA GLY A 173 20.82 -8.32 -12.61
C GLY A 173 21.20 -8.35 -11.13
N PRO A 174 22.46 -7.99 -10.79
CA PRO A 174 22.90 -7.89 -9.41
C PRO A 174 22.05 -6.91 -8.61
N VAL A 175 21.67 -7.35 -7.40
CA VAL A 175 20.96 -6.54 -6.40
C VAL A 175 21.74 -6.63 -5.09
N ASP A 176 22.15 -5.49 -4.55
CA ASP A 176 22.82 -5.47 -3.25
C ASP A 176 21.81 -5.76 -2.13
N ALA A 177 22.15 -6.69 -1.23
CA ALA A 177 21.21 -7.18 -0.21
C ALA A 177 21.07 -6.20 0.97
N ILE A 178 22.02 -5.29 1.13
CA ILE A 178 22.08 -4.32 2.24
C ILE A 178 21.55 -2.96 1.79
N THR A 179 22.01 -2.45 0.64
CA THR A 179 21.59 -1.13 0.14
C THR A 179 20.30 -1.18 -0.69
N HIS A 180 19.95 -2.37 -1.20
CA HIS A 180 18.88 -2.60 -2.17
C HIS A 180 19.07 -1.88 -3.51
N ASP A 181 20.31 -1.49 -3.83
CA ASP A 181 20.65 -0.95 -5.14
C ASP A 181 20.71 -2.08 -6.16
N ALA A 182 20.09 -1.86 -7.32
CA ALA A 182 19.98 -2.84 -8.38
C ALA A 182 20.57 -2.34 -9.69
N ARG A 183 21.15 -3.25 -10.47
CA ARG A 183 21.66 -2.93 -11.81
C ARG A 183 20.56 -2.47 -12.76
N TYR A 184 19.38 -3.09 -12.69
CA TYR A 184 18.22 -2.82 -13.56
C TYR A 184 17.10 -2.13 -12.78
N SER A 185 17.38 -0.95 -12.24
CA SER A 185 16.39 -0.08 -11.58
C SER A 185 15.79 0.92 -12.56
N LEU A 186 14.58 1.42 -12.27
CA LEU A 186 13.99 2.63 -12.87
C LEU A 186 14.24 3.89 -12.02
N SER A 187 14.54 3.69 -10.73
CA SER A 187 14.87 4.76 -9.80
C SER A 187 16.38 4.99 -9.80
N GLU A 188 16.79 6.24 -10.03
CA GLU A 188 18.20 6.64 -9.93
C GLU A 188 18.75 6.44 -8.51
N GLU A 189 17.93 6.65 -7.48
CA GLU A 189 18.32 6.50 -6.08
C GLU A 189 18.63 5.05 -5.71
N ARG A 190 18.08 4.08 -6.47
CA ARG A 190 18.30 2.64 -6.27
C ARG A 190 19.15 2.01 -7.38
N LEU A 191 19.88 2.82 -8.13
CA LEU A 191 20.70 2.33 -9.23
C LEU A 191 22.08 1.94 -8.73
N LEU A 192 22.46 0.69 -8.95
CA LEU A 192 23.79 0.19 -8.59
C LEU A 192 24.87 0.86 -9.46
N ARG A 193 25.70 1.67 -8.80
CA ARG A 193 26.72 2.50 -9.49
C ARG A 193 28.02 1.76 -9.77
N GLU A 194 28.34 0.75 -8.98
CA GLU A 194 29.54 -0.06 -9.20
C GLU A 194 29.32 -1.11 -10.31
N GLN A 195 30.41 -1.43 -11.01
CA GLN A 195 30.43 -2.53 -11.97
C GLN A 195 30.66 -3.83 -11.21
N ILE A 196 29.62 -4.67 -11.17
CA ILE A 196 29.69 -6.00 -10.56
C ILE A 196 29.76 -7.05 -11.68
N ASP A 197 30.88 -7.77 -11.72
CA ASP A 197 31.03 -8.96 -12.55
C ASP A 197 30.18 -10.09 -11.94
N HIS A 198 29.38 -10.72 -12.79
CA HIS A 198 28.44 -11.76 -12.38
C HIS A 198 28.23 -12.76 -13.52
N GLY A 199 28.03 -14.02 -13.15
CA GLY A 199 27.62 -15.12 -14.00
C GLY A 199 26.21 -15.59 -13.66
N MET A 200 25.47 -16.05 -14.67
CA MET A 200 24.22 -16.77 -14.43
C MET A 200 24.55 -18.20 -13.97
N VAL A 201 23.79 -18.69 -12.99
CA VAL A 201 23.87 -20.06 -12.49
C VAL A 201 22.48 -20.69 -12.60
N THR A 202 22.36 -21.79 -13.36
CA THR A 202 21.13 -22.60 -13.37
C THR A 202 21.20 -23.65 -12.26
N LEU A 203 20.27 -23.58 -11.31
CA LEU A 203 20.12 -24.54 -10.20
C LEU A 203 19.05 -25.57 -10.53
N HIS A 204 19.31 -26.83 -10.16
CA HIS A 204 18.31 -27.91 -10.15
C HIS A 204 17.82 -28.12 -8.74
N VAL A 205 16.62 -27.62 -8.44
CA VAL A 205 16.00 -27.72 -7.12
C VAL A 205 15.28 -29.06 -7.02
N VAL A 206 15.69 -29.86 -6.04
CA VAL A 206 15.07 -31.14 -5.68
C VAL A 206 14.27 -30.92 -4.40
N GLN A 207 13.06 -31.45 -4.35
CA GLN A 207 12.25 -31.56 -3.14
C GLN A 207 11.94 -33.04 -2.97
N ASP A 208 12.02 -33.56 -1.74
CA ASP A 208 11.82 -34.99 -1.52
C ASP A 208 10.37 -35.43 -1.81
N ASP A 209 9.43 -34.48 -1.82
CA ASP A 209 8.00 -34.69 -2.15
C ASP A 209 7.66 -34.48 -3.64
N LEU A 210 8.62 -34.08 -4.49
CA LEU A 210 8.39 -33.80 -5.92
C LEU A 210 9.30 -34.68 -6.80
N ASP A 211 8.68 -35.46 -7.68
CA ASP A 211 9.41 -36.31 -8.64
C ASP A 211 10.16 -35.49 -9.71
N GLU A 212 9.70 -34.27 -10.01
CA GLU A 212 10.30 -33.39 -11.01
C GLU A 212 11.21 -32.31 -10.41
N LYS A 213 12.40 -32.15 -11.01
CA LYS A 213 13.35 -31.10 -10.62
C LYS A 213 12.94 -29.77 -11.23
N ILE A 214 12.83 -28.74 -10.40
CA ILE A 214 12.57 -27.38 -10.87
C ILE A 214 13.90 -26.71 -11.23
N GLN A 215 13.95 -26.07 -12.39
CA GLN A 215 15.10 -25.24 -12.77
C GLN A 215 14.90 -23.81 -12.29
N CYS A 216 15.87 -23.27 -11.55
CA CYS A 216 15.87 -21.89 -11.06
C CYS A 216 17.14 -21.18 -11.53
N LYS A 217 16.99 -20.08 -12.27
CA LYS A 217 18.13 -19.26 -12.73
C LYS A 217 18.40 -18.16 -11.72
N VAL A 218 19.63 -18.10 -11.24
CA VAL A 218 20.12 -17.12 -10.25
C VAL A 218 21.46 -16.53 -10.71
N LEU A 219 22.00 -15.59 -9.95
CA LEU A 219 23.34 -15.04 -10.19
C LEU A 219 24.33 -15.59 -9.17
N ASP A 220 25.58 -15.80 -9.59
CA ASP A 220 26.65 -16.22 -8.70
C ASP A 220 26.96 -15.19 -7.59
N CYS A 221 26.64 -13.92 -7.85
CA CYS A 221 26.72 -12.82 -6.90
C CYS A 221 25.49 -12.67 -6.00
N ASP A 222 24.45 -13.51 -6.11
CA ASP A 222 23.32 -13.46 -5.18
C ASP A 222 23.74 -14.00 -3.80
N THR A 223 23.29 -13.37 -2.71
CA THR A 223 23.44 -13.92 -1.37
C THR A 223 22.62 -15.21 -1.21
N ILE A 224 22.92 -16.00 -0.17
CA ILE A 224 22.18 -17.23 0.08
C ILE A 224 20.70 -16.93 0.35
N SER A 225 20.36 -15.87 1.09
CA SER A 225 18.97 -15.45 1.26
C SER A 225 18.28 -15.02 -0.04
N GLN A 226 18.99 -14.34 -0.95
CA GLN A 226 18.44 -13.99 -2.26
C GLN A 226 18.17 -15.24 -3.10
N VAL A 227 19.08 -16.22 -3.09
CA VAL A 227 18.89 -17.51 -3.76
C VAL A 227 17.69 -18.26 -3.18
N LYS A 228 17.57 -18.33 -1.84
CA LYS A 228 16.39 -18.93 -1.18
C LYS A 228 15.09 -18.26 -1.63
N SER A 229 15.06 -16.93 -1.66
CA SER A 229 13.88 -16.19 -2.14
C SER A 229 13.52 -16.55 -3.58
N LYS A 230 14.49 -16.59 -4.51
CA LYS A 230 14.27 -16.95 -5.92
C LYS A 230 13.81 -18.39 -6.09
N ILE A 231 14.35 -19.32 -5.29
CA ILE A 231 13.91 -20.73 -5.28
C ILE A 231 12.47 -20.84 -4.76
N LEU A 232 12.12 -20.13 -3.68
CA LEU A 232 10.76 -20.11 -3.14
C LEU A 232 9.76 -19.54 -4.16
N ASP A 233 10.12 -18.48 -4.88
CA ASP A 233 9.29 -17.93 -5.97
C ASP A 233 9.05 -18.95 -7.09
N ALA A 234 10.06 -19.77 -7.42
CA ALA A 234 9.93 -20.82 -8.44
C ALA A 234 9.08 -22.02 -7.96
N LEU A 235 9.29 -22.48 -6.72
CA LEU A 235 8.55 -23.60 -6.12
C LEU A 235 7.07 -23.24 -5.88
N TYR A 236 6.81 -22.04 -5.39
CA TYR A 236 5.51 -21.59 -4.94
C TYR A 236 4.87 -20.56 -5.88
N LYS A 237 5.13 -20.67 -7.19
CA LYS A 237 4.69 -19.69 -8.21
C LYS A 237 3.18 -19.41 -8.22
N ASN A 238 2.37 -20.39 -7.81
CA ASN A 238 0.90 -20.34 -7.75
C ASN A 238 0.34 -20.22 -6.32
N THR A 239 1.21 -20.03 -5.34
CA THR A 239 0.81 -19.92 -3.93
C THR A 239 0.90 -18.45 -3.49
N PRO A 240 -0.11 -17.89 -2.81
CA PRO A 240 -0.05 -16.55 -2.23
C PRO A 240 1.17 -16.39 -1.31
N PHE A 241 1.79 -15.20 -1.25
CA PHE A 241 3.05 -15.01 -0.51
C PHE A 241 2.93 -15.33 0.98
N SER A 242 1.83 -14.96 1.63
CA SER A 242 1.59 -15.22 3.07
C SER A 242 1.50 -16.71 3.43
N MET A 243 1.26 -17.58 2.44
CA MET A 243 1.14 -19.03 2.62
C MET A 243 2.43 -19.78 2.33
N ARG A 244 3.53 -19.08 1.99
CA ARG A 244 4.82 -19.68 1.67
C ARG A 244 5.71 -19.74 2.92
N PRO A 245 6.63 -20.71 3.00
CA PRO A 245 7.68 -20.68 4.02
C PRO A 245 8.50 -19.40 3.94
N SER A 246 8.85 -18.85 5.09
CA SER A 246 9.77 -17.71 5.17
C SER A 246 11.20 -18.14 4.82
N ILE A 247 12.00 -17.22 4.27
CA ILE A 247 13.43 -17.45 4.03
C ILE A 247 14.19 -17.82 5.31
N HIS A 248 13.65 -17.48 6.49
CA HIS A 248 14.26 -17.78 7.79
C HIS A 248 13.90 -19.17 8.33
N GLU A 249 12.86 -19.80 7.77
CA GLU A 249 12.35 -21.12 8.18
C GLU A 249 12.99 -22.26 7.38
N VAL A 250 13.74 -21.93 6.32
CA VAL A 250 14.39 -22.90 5.44
C VAL A 250 15.89 -22.61 5.31
N ASP A 251 16.66 -23.69 5.23
CA ASP A 251 18.08 -23.67 4.89
C ASP A 251 18.29 -24.17 3.47
N LEU A 252 19.33 -23.66 2.80
CA LEU A 252 19.69 -24.05 1.44
C LEU A 252 20.78 -25.12 1.51
N GLU A 253 20.47 -26.33 1.08
CA GLU A 253 21.42 -27.44 1.01
C GLU A 253 21.93 -27.62 -0.43
N TRP A 254 23.25 -27.59 -0.60
CA TRP A 254 23.92 -27.98 -1.83
C TRP A 254 24.29 -29.47 -1.81
N ARG A 255 23.72 -30.24 -2.75
CA ARG A 255 23.98 -31.68 -2.89
C ARG A 255 25.16 -31.88 -3.85
N HIS A 256 26.38 -31.86 -3.31
CA HIS A 256 27.63 -31.96 -4.08
C HIS A 256 27.96 -33.41 -4.49
N GLY A 257 27.05 -34.11 -5.18
CA GLY A 257 27.29 -35.45 -5.74
C GLY A 257 27.99 -36.41 -4.77
N ARG A 258 29.22 -36.84 -5.11
CA ARG A 258 30.04 -37.77 -4.28
C ARG A 258 30.64 -37.14 -3.01
N GLY A 259 30.56 -35.81 -2.86
CA GLY A 259 31.13 -35.05 -1.75
C GLY A 259 30.17 -34.75 -0.59
N GLY A 260 28.95 -35.28 -0.62
CA GLY A 260 27.96 -35.11 0.44
C GLY A 260 27.09 -33.85 0.29
N HIS A 261 26.49 -33.44 1.41
CA HIS A 261 25.56 -32.32 1.51
C HIS A 261 26.21 -31.17 2.28
N LEU A 262 26.05 -29.94 1.79
CA LEU A 262 26.55 -28.74 2.46
C LEU A 262 25.44 -27.70 2.60
N THR A 263 25.13 -27.31 3.83
CA THR A 263 24.21 -26.20 4.10
C THR A 263 24.92 -24.86 3.88
N LEU A 264 24.36 -24.02 3.02
CA LEU A 264 24.85 -22.68 2.73
C LEU A 264 24.13 -21.64 3.59
N GLN A 265 24.84 -20.63 4.05
CA GLN A 265 24.29 -19.55 4.89
C GLN A 265 24.90 -18.20 4.49
N ASP A 266 24.16 -17.11 4.72
CA ASP A 266 24.66 -15.74 4.48
C ASP A 266 25.91 -15.42 5.31
N GLU A 267 26.01 -16.00 6.51
CA GLU A 267 27.18 -15.98 7.37
C GLU A 267 27.42 -17.36 7.97
N ASP A 268 28.63 -17.88 7.81
CA ASP A 268 29.14 -19.08 8.46
C ASP A 268 30.64 -18.95 8.83
N LEU A 269 31.28 -20.04 9.24
CA LEU A 269 32.71 -20.07 9.60
C LEU A 269 33.65 -19.72 8.42
N THR A 270 33.16 -19.75 7.18
CA THR A 270 33.94 -19.42 5.99
C THR A 270 33.81 -17.95 5.58
N THR A 271 32.93 -17.18 6.24
CA THR A 271 32.66 -15.76 5.95
C THR A 271 33.93 -14.91 5.96
N LYS A 272 34.18 -14.21 4.87
CA LYS A 272 35.37 -13.36 4.73
C LYS A 272 35.20 -12.04 5.49
N SER A 273 36.11 -11.79 6.41
CA SER A 273 36.23 -10.51 7.13
C SER A 273 37.45 -9.74 6.62
N ILE A 274 37.25 -8.52 6.12
CA ILE A 274 38.31 -7.67 5.57
C ILE A 274 38.21 -6.29 6.25
N CYS A 275 39.25 -5.90 6.99
CA CYS A 275 39.36 -4.57 7.62
C CYS A 275 38.13 -4.21 8.49
N GLY A 276 37.64 -5.15 9.32
CA GLY A 276 36.48 -4.94 10.19
C GLY A 276 35.11 -5.06 9.49
N TRP A 277 35.09 -5.32 8.19
CA TRP A 277 33.87 -5.57 7.42
C TRP A 277 33.69 -7.04 7.08
N LYS A 278 32.51 -7.59 7.36
CA LYS A 278 32.09 -8.92 6.92
C LYS A 278 31.35 -8.85 5.59
N LYS A 279 31.78 -9.63 4.61
CA LYS A 279 31.08 -9.77 3.33
C LYS A 279 30.08 -10.92 3.42
N LEU A 280 28.80 -10.68 3.11
CA LEU A 280 27.81 -11.75 3.02
C LEU A 280 28.25 -12.82 2.00
N ASN A 281 28.03 -14.07 2.35
CA ASN A 281 28.34 -15.20 1.49
C ASN A 281 27.38 -15.26 0.29
N THR A 282 27.93 -15.57 -0.87
CA THR A 282 27.21 -15.71 -2.14
C THR A 282 27.45 -17.10 -2.75
N LEU A 283 26.76 -17.46 -3.83
CA LEU A 283 27.06 -18.71 -4.55
C LEU A 283 28.52 -18.77 -5.04
N ALA A 284 29.06 -17.64 -5.52
CA ALA A 284 30.45 -17.53 -5.93
C ALA A 284 31.43 -17.76 -4.76
N HIS A 285 31.07 -17.35 -3.54
CA HIS A 285 31.89 -17.59 -2.34
C HIS A 285 32.09 -19.09 -2.08
N TYR A 286 31.03 -19.89 -2.25
CA TYR A 286 31.09 -21.35 -2.12
C TYR A 286 31.59 -22.07 -3.38
N GLY A 287 31.88 -21.34 -4.46
CA GLY A 287 32.32 -21.93 -5.73
C GLY A 287 31.25 -22.78 -6.43
N VAL A 288 29.96 -22.47 -6.19
CA VAL A 288 28.84 -23.14 -6.85
C VAL A 288 28.88 -22.83 -8.36
N LYS A 289 28.71 -23.86 -9.18
CA LYS A 289 28.78 -23.77 -10.66
C LYS A 289 27.43 -24.10 -11.30
N GLU A 290 27.37 -23.93 -12.62
CA GLU A 290 26.21 -24.27 -13.46
C GLU A 290 25.70 -25.70 -13.19
N SER A 291 24.38 -25.88 -13.22
CA SER A 291 23.70 -27.16 -13.01
C SER A 291 23.90 -27.76 -11.60
N ALA A 292 24.14 -26.91 -10.59
CA ALA A 292 24.22 -27.35 -9.20
C ALA A 292 22.86 -27.86 -8.69
N VAL A 293 22.89 -28.97 -7.95
CA VAL A 293 21.69 -29.57 -7.35
C VAL A 293 21.49 -29.00 -5.95
N MET A 294 20.34 -28.37 -5.72
CA MET A 294 20.00 -27.71 -4.46
C MET A 294 18.73 -28.32 -3.85
N SER A 295 18.58 -28.21 -2.54
CA SER A 295 17.35 -28.56 -1.81
C SER A 295 17.07 -27.49 -0.77
N LEU A 296 15.79 -27.16 -0.53
CA LEU A 296 15.41 -26.41 0.65
C LEU A 296 15.05 -27.41 1.75
N ILE A 297 15.64 -27.26 2.93
CA ILE A 297 15.34 -28.10 4.08
C ILE A 297 14.72 -27.24 5.19
N PRO A 298 13.71 -27.73 5.93
CA PRO A 298 13.19 -27.03 7.10
C PRO A 298 14.30 -26.83 8.12
N ARG A 299 14.46 -25.60 8.61
CA ARG A 299 15.46 -25.29 9.63
C ARG A 299 15.06 -25.96 10.94
N GLN A 300 15.82 -26.97 11.36
CA GLN A 300 15.65 -27.55 12.69
C GLN A 300 16.09 -26.51 13.73
N ASN A 301 15.22 -26.21 14.70
CA ASN A 301 15.55 -25.30 15.79
C ASN A 301 16.63 -25.97 16.67
N ASP A 302 17.90 -25.77 16.33
CA ASP A 302 19.00 -26.16 17.20
C ASP A 302 18.94 -25.30 18.46
N SER A 303 18.56 -25.93 19.58
CA SER A 303 18.47 -25.38 20.93
C SER A 303 19.80 -24.86 21.50
N PHE A 304 20.85 -24.73 20.70
CA PHE A 304 22.20 -24.31 21.10
C PHE A 304 22.51 -22.81 20.91
N ASN A 305 21.59 -22.03 20.32
CA ASN A 305 21.72 -20.56 20.21
C ASN A 305 20.63 -19.80 20.98
N ALA A 306 20.34 -20.25 22.20
CA ALA A 306 19.30 -19.70 23.08
C ALA A 306 19.70 -18.41 23.84
N ASN A 307 20.64 -17.60 23.33
CA ASN A 307 20.97 -16.28 23.90
C ASN A 307 20.59 -15.09 23.02
N CYS A 308 19.76 -15.30 21.98
CA CYS A 308 19.12 -14.20 21.27
C CYS A 308 17.68 -14.57 20.89
N LYS A 309 16.83 -14.75 21.91
CA LYS A 309 15.38 -14.83 21.73
C LYS A 309 14.70 -13.85 22.69
N GLN A 310 14.55 -12.60 22.26
CA GLN A 310 13.38 -11.82 22.68
C GLN A 310 12.24 -12.16 21.71
N PRO A 311 11.04 -12.51 22.19
CA PRO A 311 9.89 -12.73 21.33
C PRO A 311 9.38 -11.39 20.81
N CYS A 312 9.51 -11.12 19.51
CA CYS A 312 8.82 -9.99 18.90
C CYS A 312 7.36 -10.41 18.60
N GLN A 313 6.46 -10.09 19.51
CA GLN A 313 5.06 -9.91 19.17
C GLN A 313 4.88 -8.44 18.79
N ASN A 314 4.33 -8.20 17.59
CA ASN A 314 4.10 -6.91 16.91
C ASN A 314 5.26 -6.36 16.08
N CYS A 315 5.28 -6.67 14.78
CA CYS A 315 6.10 -5.96 13.80
C CYS A 315 5.31 -5.71 12.49
N THR A 316 4.39 -4.74 12.52
CA THR A 316 4.10 -3.92 11.35
C THR A 316 4.93 -2.64 11.45
N GLY A 317 5.81 -2.45 10.46
CA GLY A 317 6.43 -1.16 10.14
C GLY A 317 7.21 -0.43 11.23
N THR A 318 8.53 -0.67 11.32
CA THR A 318 9.53 0.41 11.36
C THR A 318 10.88 -0.18 10.99
N TYR A 319 11.40 0.24 9.84
CA TYR A 319 12.72 -0.14 9.36
C TYR A 319 13.79 0.38 10.33
N PHE A 320 14.79 -0.46 10.60
CA PHE A 320 15.98 -0.22 11.41
C PHE A 320 16.38 1.25 11.57
N THR A 321 15.95 1.87 12.67
CA THR A 321 16.58 3.07 13.22
C THR A 321 17.47 2.62 14.37
N ASN A 322 18.77 2.92 14.28
CA ASN A 322 19.77 2.75 15.33
C ASN A 322 19.19 2.83 16.76
N SER A 323 19.10 1.69 17.45
CA SER A 323 18.91 1.64 18.89
C SER A 323 20.11 0.94 19.53
N LEU A 324 21.11 1.75 19.86
CA LEU A 324 22.20 1.42 20.76
C LEU A 324 21.64 1.30 22.18
N SER A 325 21.84 0.15 22.82
CA SER A 325 21.79 0.02 24.29
C SER A 325 23.18 -0.38 24.77
N PRO A 326 23.87 0.39 25.62
CA PRO A 326 25.16 -0.01 26.15
C PRO A 326 24.94 -1.00 27.30
N ILE A 327 25.41 -2.23 27.14
CA ILE A 327 25.57 -3.17 28.26
C ILE A 327 26.90 -2.80 28.94
N ILE A 328 26.81 -2.29 30.17
CA ILE A 328 27.96 -2.10 31.06
C ILE A 328 28.37 -3.47 31.58
N THR A 329 29.48 -4.02 31.08
CA THR A 329 30.18 -5.12 31.74
C THR A 329 31.19 -4.54 32.72
N VAL A 330 31.01 -4.89 33.99
CA VAL A 330 31.96 -4.67 35.08
C VAL A 330 33.17 -5.54 34.80
N ASN A 331 34.21 -4.95 34.21
CA ASN A 331 35.64 -5.19 34.45
C ASN A 331 36.42 -4.42 33.38
N GLY A 332 37.28 -3.50 33.82
CA GLY A 332 38.00 -2.59 32.95
C GLY A 332 39.06 -3.29 32.11
N ASP A 333 38.75 -3.48 30.83
CA ASP A 333 39.70 -3.46 29.72
C ASP A 333 38.98 -2.81 28.52
N VAL A 334 39.48 -1.66 28.09
CA VAL A 334 38.90 -0.87 26.99
C VAL A 334 39.42 -1.43 25.67
N GLU A 335 38.83 -2.52 25.19
CA GLU A 335 38.79 -2.82 23.76
C GLU A 335 37.47 -2.29 23.19
N ALA A 336 37.57 -1.30 22.31
CA ALA A 336 36.43 -0.72 21.60
C ALA A 336 35.65 -1.86 20.92
N GLY A 337 34.41 -2.09 21.37
CA GLY A 337 33.52 -3.10 20.82
C GLY A 337 33.45 -3.00 19.31
N SER A 338 33.95 -4.01 18.62
CA SER A 338 33.88 -4.13 17.18
C SER A 338 32.42 -4.35 16.77
N ASN A 339 31.68 -3.26 16.52
CA ASN A 339 30.48 -3.32 15.71
C ASN A 339 30.92 -3.75 14.30
N LEU A 340 31.02 -5.06 14.07
CA LEU A 340 31.38 -5.66 12.79
C LEU A 340 30.36 -5.23 11.75
N ARG A 341 30.80 -4.46 10.76
CA ARG A 341 29.93 -3.89 9.75
C ARG A 341 29.77 -4.88 8.60
N ILE A 342 28.56 -5.07 8.09
CA ILE A 342 28.24 -6.07 7.06
C ILE A 342 28.01 -5.38 5.71
N TYR A 343 28.45 -5.99 4.62
CA TYR A 343 28.18 -5.54 3.25
C TYR A 343 27.95 -6.71 2.30
N HIS A 344 27.29 -6.44 1.17
CA HIS A 344 27.11 -7.43 0.10
C HIS A 344 28.01 -7.13 -1.11
N LEU A 345 27.57 -6.28 -2.02
CA LEU A 345 28.30 -5.95 -3.25
C LEU A 345 29.16 -4.72 -3.03
N VAL A 346 28.56 -3.67 -2.47
CA VAL A 346 29.21 -2.38 -2.26
C VAL A 346 29.39 -2.12 -0.77
N ARG A 347 30.59 -1.68 -0.37
CA ARG A 347 30.81 -1.24 1.01
C ARG A 347 30.17 0.14 1.20
N PRO A 348 29.34 0.34 2.22
CA PRO A 348 28.90 1.67 2.61
C PRO A 348 30.14 2.56 2.85
N ILE A 349 30.18 3.72 2.20
CA ILE A 349 31.26 4.69 2.40
C ILE A 349 31.08 5.29 3.79
N ASP A 350 32.11 5.24 4.65
CA ASP A 350 32.11 5.95 5.92
C ASP A 350 32.08 7.47 5.67
N GLU A 351 30.93 8.12 5.90
CA GLU A 351 30.76 9.57 5.77
C GLU A 351 31.68 10.39 6.70
N HIS A 352 32.37 9.75 7.66
CA HIS A 352 33.23 10.42 8.63
C HIS A 352 34.55 11.00 8.09
N HIS A 353 34.92 10.77 6.82
CA HIS A 353 36.13 11.38 6.24
C HIS A 353 35.88 12.70 5.48
N TYR A 354 34.63 13.19 5.41
CA TYR A 354 34.28 14.44 4.69
C TYR A 354 33.69 15.55 5.58
N GLN A 355 34.01 15.58 6.88
CA GLN A 355 33.55 16.65 7.79
C GLN A 355 34.50 17.85 7.92
N ASN A 356 35.44 18.01 6.99
CA ASN A 356 36.19 19.27 6.84
C ASN A 356 36.10 19.77 5.39
N ASN A 357 34.92 20.26 5.01
CA ASN A 357 34.74 21.53 4.30
C ASN A 357 33.28 21.74 3.92
N LYS A 358 32.67 22.81 4.46
CA LYS A 358 31.45 23.51 4.04
C LYS A 358 30.27 22.64 3.62
N THR A 359 29.17 22.74 4.38
CA THR A 359 27.78 22.46 3.97
C THR A 359 27.61 22.44 2.45
N SER A 360 27.80 21.28 1.84
CA SER A 360 27.55 21.09 0.42
C SER A 360 26.05 21.08 0.28
N GLU A 361 25.50 22.17 -0.25
CA GLU A 361 24.32 22.10 -1.09
C GLU A 361 24.38 20.77 -1.85
N ARG A 362 23.34 19.92 -1.71
CA ARG A 362 23.13 18.77 -2.58
C ARG A 362 22.87 19.32 -3.98
N THR A 363 23.96 19.74 -4.63
CA THR A 363 23.97 20.11 -6.03
C THR A 363 23.60 18.83 -6.76
N HIS A 364 22.47 18.86 -7.46
CA HIS A 364 22.02 17.81 -8.36
C HIS A 364 23.08 17.66 -9.47
N LYS A 365 24.13 16.88 -9.20
CA LYS A 365 25.13 16.54 -10.21
C LYS A 365 24.42 15.71 -11.27
N ALA A 366 24.46 16.17 -12.52
CA ALA A 366 23.87 15.46 -13.64
C ALA A 366 24.30 13.98 -13.63
N ILE A 367 23.33 13.09 -13.85
CA ILE A 367 23.55 11.65 -13.88
C ILE A 367 24.59 11.33 -14.95
N PRO A 368 25.68 10.62 -14.62
CA PRO A 368 26.61 10.14 -15.64
C PRO A 368 25.88 9.35 -16.73
N GLU A 369 26.23 9.59 -17.99
CA GLU A 369 25.53 9.08 -19.19
C GLU A 369 25.37 7.54 -19.21
N ILE A 370 26.36 6.83 -18.65
CA ILE A 370 26.33 5.37 -18.50
C ILE A 370 25.13 4.89 -17.66
N PHE A 371 24.77 5.63 -16.62
CA PHE A 371 23.65 5.29 -15.73
C PHE A 371 22.31 5.65 -16.35
N LEU A 372 22.26 6.76 -17.10
CA LEU A 372 21.06 7.11 -17.87
C LEU A 372 20.72 6.03 -18.91
N THR A 373 21.72 5.49 -19.60
CA THR A 373 21.53 4.40 -20.56
C THR A 373 20.98 3.14 -19.90
N ARG A 374 21.41 2.82 -18.67
CA ARG A 374 20.85 1.70 -17.89
C ARG A 374 19.38 1.93 -17.54
N LEU A 375 19.03 3.12 -17.04
CA LEU A 375 17.64 3.49 -16.74
C LEU A 375 16.74 3.39 -17.98
N LEU A 376 17.20 3.92 -19.12
CA LEU A 376 16.49 3.87 -20.39
C LEU A 376 16.28 2.43 -20.90
N SER A 377 17.29 1.57 -20.75
CA SER A 377 17.20 0.16 -21.11
C SER A 377 16.17 -0.59 -20.26
N THR A 378 16.18 -0.37 -18.94
CA THR A 378 15.17 -0.92 -18.02
C THR A 378 13.77 -0.42 -18.40
N LYS A 379 13.60 0.90 -18.64
CA LYS A 379 12.34 1.51 -19.09
C LYS A 379 11.85 0.89 -20.38
N GLY A 380 12.70 0.77 -21.40
CA GLY A 380 12.35 0.16 -22.68
C GLY A 380 11.87 -1.29 -22.55
N THR A 381 12.41 -2.05 -21.59
CA THR A 381 12.02 -3.46 -21.36
C THR A 381 10.62 -3.58 -20.74
N ILE A 382 10.27 -2.68 -19.82
CA ILE A 382 8.97 -2.73 -19.12
C ILE A 382 7.88 -1.86 -19.77
N GLN A 383 8.23 -1.04 -20.77
CA GLN A 383 7.37 -0.02 -21.38
C GLN A 383 5.98 -0.55 -21.75
N LYS A 384 5.93 -1.68 -22.45
CA LYS A 384 4.67 -2.31 -22.86
C LYS A 384 3.72 -2.55 -21.68
N PHE A 385 4.22 -3.01 -20.54
CA PHE A 385 3.38 -3.27 -19.36
C PHE A 385 2.86 -1.99 -18.71
N VAL A 386 3.62 -0.88 -18.81
CA VAL A 386 3.17 0.44 -18.38
C VAL A 386 2.05 0.92 -19.30
N ASP A 387 2.24 0.82 -20.61
CA ASP A 387 1.25 1.21 -21.62
C ASP A 387 -0.03 0.38 -21.47
N ASP A 388 0.08 -0.95 -21.40
CA ASP A 388 -1.06 -1.87 -21.24
C ASP A 388 -1.85 -1.56 -19.96
N PHE A 389 -1.17 -1.29 -18.85
CA PHE A 389 -1.82 -0.91 -17.60
C PHE A 389 -2.51 0.46 -17.68
N PHE A 390 -1.85 1.48 -18.23
CA PHE A 390 -2.45 2.82 -18.39
C PHE A 390 -3.64 2.79 -19.34
N ASN A 391 -3.55 2.06 -20.45
CA ASN A 391 -4.67 1.81 -21.36
C ASN A 391 -5.85 1.16 -20.61
N THR A 392 -5.57 0.14 -19.79
CA THR A 392 -6.62 -0.58 -19.03
C THR A 392 -7.38 0.33 -18.07
N ILE A 393 -6.68 1.20 -17.32
CA ILE A 393 -7.32 2.06 -16.30
C ILE A 393 -7.86 3.39 -16.83
N LEU A 394 -7.44 3.81 -18.03
CA LEU A 394 -7.89 5.03 -18.72
C LEU A 394 -8.85 4.76 -19.88
N THR A 395 -9.49 3.59 -19.90
CA THR A 395 -10.54 3.26 -20.87
C THR A 395 -11.90 3.30 -20.19
N ALA A 396 -12.83 4.09 -20.73
CA ALA A 396 -14.23 4.07 -20.32
C ALA A 396 -14.97 2.94 -21.08
N ASN A 397 -15.17 1.80 -20.42
CA ASN A 397 -15.87 0.65 -20.98
C ASN A 397 -16.98 0.15 -20.04
N GLU A 398 -17.68 -0.91 -20.44
CA GLU A 398 -18.78 -1.50 -19.65
C GLU A 398 -18.33 -2.08 -18.31
N ALA A 399 -17.04 -2.39 -18.14
CA ALA A 399 -16.50 -2.86 -16.87
C ALA A 399 -16.31 -1.73 -15.85
N LEU A 400 -16.24 -0.46 -16.29
CA LEU A 400 -16.05 0.69 -15.41
C LEU A 400 -17.22 0.82 -14.43
N PRO A 401 -16.99 0.85 -13.10
CA PRO A 401 -18.08 0.90 -12.14
C PRO A 401 -18.95 2.16 -12.29
N PRO A 402 -20.28 2.07 -12.12
CA PRO A 402 -21.19 3.21 -12.22
C PRO A 402 -20.84 4.33 -11.22
N ALA A 403 -20.22 3.97 -10.10
CA ALA A 403 -19.68 4.90 -9.10
C ALA A 403 -18.72 5.95 -9.68
N VAL A 404 -17.89 5.59 -10.67
CA VAL A 404 -16.95 6.52 -11.31
C VAL A 404 -17.70 7.58 -12.12
N LYS A 405 -18.65 7.14 -12.95
CA LYS A 405 -19.51 8.03 -13.72
C LYS A 405 -20.32 8.93 -12.81
N TRP A 406 -20.98 8.37 -11.79
CA TRP A 406 -21.77 9.12 -10.82
C TRP A 406 -20.95 10.21 -10.12
N LEU A 407 -19.71 9.89 -9.69
CA LEU A 407 -18.84 10.86 -9.04
C LEU A 407 -18.41 11.99 -9.99
N PHE A 408 -18.08 11.66 -11.24
CA PHE A 408 -17.66 12.67 -12.22
C PHE A 408 -18.82 13.58 -12.62
N ASP A 409 -20.03 13.03 -12.79
CA ASP A 409 -21.24 13.80 -13.04
C ASP A 409 -21.56 14.74 -11.87
N LEU A 410 -21.41 14.28 -10.62
CA LEU A 410 -21.56 15.12 -9.43
C LEU A 410 -20.63 16.34 -9.46
N LEU A 411 -19.36 16.12 -9.83
CA LEU A 411 -18.36 17.19 -9.93
C LEU A 411 -18.68 18.17 -11.07
N ASP A 412 -19.10 17.65 -12.22
CA ASP A 412 -19.52 18.45 -13.38
C ASP A 412 -20.78 19.29 -13.08
N ASP A 413 -21.77 18.70 -12.42
CA ASP A 413 -23.00 19.37 -11.98
C ASP A 413 -22.72 20.48 -10.97
N ALA A 414 -21.85 20.21 -10.00
CA ALA A 414 -21.45 21.21 -9.03
C ALA A 414 -20.69 22.37 -9.69
N ALA A 415 -19.76 22.07 -10.61
CA ALA A 415 -19.05 23.09 -11.36
C ALA A 415 -20.01 23.97 -12.17
N ARG A 416 -21.01 23.37 -12.84
CA ARG A 416 -22.07 24.12 -13.55
C ARG A 416 -22.90 24.99 -12.60
N LYS A 417 -23.34 24.44 -11.47
CA LYS A 417 -24.14 25.15 -10.46
C LYS A 417 -23.41 26.37 -9.90
N HIS A 418 -22.11 26.27 -9.67
CA HIS A 418 -21.27 27.37 -9.19
C HIS A 418 -20.69 28.24 -10.32
N SER A 419 -21.11 28.03 -11.57
CA SER A 419 -20.64 28.79 -12.74
C SER A 419 -19.11 28.78 -12.91
N ILE A 420 -18.47 27.65 -12.61
CA ILE A 420 -17.03 27.46 -12.84
C ILE A 420 -16.81 27.31 -14.35
N THR A 421 -16.16 28.30 -14.95
CA THR A 421 -15.86 28.34 -16.39
C THR A 421 -14.49 27.78 -16.73
N GLU A 422 -13.60 27.67 -15.75
CA GLU A 422 -12.23 27.16 -15.90
C GLU A 422 -12.23 25.63 -15.96
N SER A 423 -11.93 25.07 -17.12
CA SER A 423 -11.84 23.61 -17.34
C SER A 423 -10.75 22.93 -16.50
N GLU A 424 -9.69 23.66 -16.14
CA GLU A 424 -8.61 23.18 -15.29
C GLU A 424 -9.11 22.80 -13.88
N VAL A 425 -10.08 23.54 -13.33
CA VAL A 425 -10.61 23.27 -11.98
C VAL A 425 -11.32 21.91 -11.95
N VAL A 426 -12.21 21.67 -12.91
CA VAL A 426 -12.97 20.42 -13.00
C VAL A 426 -12.05 19.25 -13.34
N HIS A 427 -11.08 19.44 -14.23
CA HIS A 427 -10.04 18.45 -14.49
C HIS A 427 -9.27 18.11 -13.21
N ALA A 428 -8.88 19.10 -12.41
CA ALA A 428 -8.17 18.87 -11.16
C ALA A 428 -9.05 18.10 -10.15
N TRP A 429 -10.34 18.42 -10.04
CA TRP A 429 -11.27 17.68 -9.17
C TRP A 429 -11.39 16.21 -9.57
N LYS A 430 -11.57 15.92 -10.86
CA LYS A 430 -11.61 14.55 -11.39
C LYS A 430 -10.30 13.80 -11.10
N SER A 431 -9.15 14.40 -11.44
CA SER A 431 -7.81 13.85 -11.15
C SER A 431 -7.61 13.56 -9.66
N ASN A 432 -7.96 14.50 -8.78
CA ASN A 432 -7.79 14.40 -7.33
C ASN A 432 -8.76 13.39 -6.67
N SER A 433 -9.90 13.12 -7.31
CA SER A 433 -10.93 12.23 -6.78
C SER A 433 -10.67 10.74 -7.06
N LEU A 434 -10.09 10.41 -8.22
CA LEU A 434 -9.88 9.03 -8.66
C LEU A 434 -8.41 8.73 -9.05
N PRO A 435 -7.83 9.24 -10.16
CA PRO A 435 -6.46 8.89 -10.56
C PRO A 435 -5.40 9.11 -9.47
N LEU A 436 -5.37 10.29 -8.85
CA LEU A 436 -4.35 10.67 -7.89
C LEU A 436 -4.59 10.11 -6.48
N ARG A 437 -5.82 9.68 -6.19
CA ARG A 437 -6.24 9.19 -4.86
C ARG A 437 -6.30 7.67 -4.79
N PHE A 438 -6.90 7.05 -5.80
CA PHE A 438 -7.06 5.61 -5.90
C PHE A 438 -5.91 4.99 -6.70
N TRP A 439 -5.78 5.30 -7.99
CA TRP A 439 -4.87 4.58 -8.89
C TRP A 439 -3.39 4.75 -8.51
N VAL A 440 -2.94 5.96 -8.20
CA VAL A 440 -1.57 6.20 -7.70
C VAL A 440 -1.25 5.33 -6.48
N ASN A 441 -2.23 5.13 -5.59
CA ASN A 441 -2.03 4.34 -4.39
C ASN A 441 -1.88 2.85 -4.72
N PHE A 442 -2.68 2.30 -5.64
CA PHE A 442 -2.58 0.91 -6.09
C PHE A 442 -1.34 0.64 -6.96
N ILE A 443 -0.87 1.62 -7.73
CA ILE A 443 0.41 1.52 -8.46
C ILE A 443 1.56 1.41 -7.47
N LYS A 444 1.59 2.27 -6.44
CA LYS A 444 2.65 2.25 -5.43
C LYS A 444 2.56 1.01 -4.52
N ASN A 445 1.35 0.59 -4.20
CA ASN A 445 1.06 -0.48 -3.24
C ASN A 445 0.21 -1.58 -3.88
N PRO A 446 0.77 -2.36 -4.82
CA PRO A 446 0.07 -3.50 -5.40
C PRO A 446 -0.27 -4.56 -4.35
N ASP A 447 0.42 -4.56 -3.20
CA ASP A 447 0.11 -5.42 -2.04
C ASP A 447 -1.19 -5.04 -1.31
N PHE A 448 -1.90 -3.99 -1.78
CA PHE A 448 -3.26 -3.69 -1.34
C PHE A 448 -4.31 -4.61 -1.97
N ILE A 449 -4.01 -5.19 -3.14
CA ILE A 449 -4.91 -6.11 -3.84
C ILE A 449 -4.29 -7.49 -4.05
N PHE A 450 -2.96 -7.63 -4.01
CA PHE A 450 -2.28 -8.91 -4.19
C PHE A 450 -1.53 -9.35 -2.93
N ASP A 451 -1.56 -10.64 -2.62
CA ASP A 451 -0.70 -11.25 -1.61
C ASP A 451 0.68 -11.53 -2.19
N ILE A 452 1.51 -10.49 -2.19
CA ILE A 452 2.85 -10.45 -2.78
C ILE A 452 3.86 -9.86 -1.82
N ASN A 453 5.12 -10.22 -2.03
CA ASN A 453 6.25 -9.52 -1.41
C ASN A 453 6.77 -8.42 -2.33
N LYS A 454 6.72 -7.18 -1.86
CA LYS A 454 7.25 -6.00 -2.56
C LYS A 454 8.60 -5.62 -1.94
N THR A 455 9.68 -5.83 -2.69
CA THR A 455 11.04 -5.43 -2.25
C THR A 455 11.25 -3.92 -2.36
N THR A 456 12.21 -3.38 -1.60
CA THR A 456 12.55 -1.94 -1.57
C THR A 456 12.84 -1.36 -2.95
N THR A 457 13.57 -2.09 -3.80
CA THR A 457 13.90 -1.66 -5.16
C THR A 457 12.65 -1.65 -6.06
N VAL A 458 11.78 -2.66 -5.94
CA VAL A 458 10.51 -2.72 -6.68
C VAL A 458 9.60 -1.56 -6.27
N ASP A 459 9.48 -1.29 -4.97
CA ASP A 459 8.73 -0.14 -4.44
C ASP A 459 9.20 1.20 -5.01
N SER A 460 10.53 1.38 -5.10
CA SER A 460 11.14 2.57 -5.69
C SER A 460 10.84 2.68 -7.19
N CYS A 461 10.83 1.56 -7.91
CA CYS A 461 10.48 1.53 -9.34
C CYS A 461 8.99 1.81 -9.59
N LEU A 462 8.09 1.23 -8.79
CA LEU A 462 6.66 1.52 -8.84
C LEU A 462 6.37 2.98 -8.51
N SER A 463 7.13 3.59 -7.61
CA SER A 463 7.02 5.02 -7.31
C SER A 463 7.39 5.91 -8.50
N VAL A 464 8.36 5.51 -9.34
CA VAL A 464 8.67 6.19 -10.60
C VAL A 464 7.47 6.13 -11.56
N ILE A 465 6.87 4.94 -11.73
CA ILE A 465 5.69 4.77 -12.60
C ILE A 465 4.49 5.57 -12.08
N ALA A 466 4.24 5.53 -10.77
CA ALA A 466 3.17 6.29 -10.13
C ALA A 466 3.37 7.80 -10.34
N GLN A 467 4.60 8.29 -10.24
CA GLN A 467 4.91 9.70 -10.50
C GLN A 467 4.69 10.08 -11.97
N THR A 468 5.05 9.21 -12.92
CA THR A 468 4.72 9.42 -14.34
C THR A 468 3.20 9.49 -14.55
N PHE A 469 2.43 8.62 -13.91
CA PHE A 469 0.96 8.67 -13.96
C PHE A 469 0.41 9.98 -13.36
N MET A 470 0.97 10.42 -12.23
CA MET A 470 0.62 11.72 -11.62
C MET A 470 0.91 12.90 -12.56
N ASP A 471 2.08 12.91 -13.21
CA ASP A 471 2.46 13.96 -14.15
C ASP A 471 1.56 13.97 -15.41
N SER A 472 1.02 12.80 -15.79
CA SER A 472 0.06 12.65 -16.89
C SER A 472 -1.31 13.24 -16.57
N CYS A 473 -1.68 13.28 -15.27
CA CYS A 473 -2.91 13.91 -14.79
C CYS A 473 -2.81 15.44 -14.64
N SER A 474 -1.64 16.03 -14.89
CA SER A 474 -1.42 17.47 -14.84
C SER A 474 -1.69 18.13 -16.19
N THR A 475 -2.44 19.23 -16.19
CA THR A 475 -2.68 20.10 -17.36
C THR A 475 -1.46 20.95 -17.72
N THR A 476 -0.51 21.12 -16.79
CA THR A 476 0.67 21.96 -16.99
C THR A 476 1.82 21.21 -17.65
N GLU A 477 2.33 21.77 -18.76
CA GLU A 477 3.57 21.31 -19.36
C GLU A 477 4.78 21.79 -18.55
N HIS A 478 5.62 20.84 -18.16
CA HIS A 478 6.85 21.14 -17.44
C HIS A 478 8.00 21.29 -18.44
N ARG A 479 8.71 22.42 -18.36
CA ARG A 479 9.95 22.60 -19.11
C ARG A 479 11.05 21.74 -18.48
N LEU A 480 11.43 20.68 -19.18
CA LEU A 480 12.49 19.79 -18.74
C LEU A 480 13.86 20.40 -19.01
N GLY A 481 14.74 20.30 -18.02
CA GLY A 481 16.10 20.79 -18.03
C GLY A 481 17.04 19.83 -17.31
N LYS A 482 18.32 20.21 -17.19
CA LYS A 482 19.34 19.37 -16.57
C LYS A 482 19.07 19.07 -15.09
N ASP A 483 18.33 19.94 -14.41
CA ASP A 483 17.97 19.80 -12.99
C ASP A 483 16.60 19.13 -12.78
N SER A 484 15.96 18.66 -13.86
CA SER A 484 14.69 17.96 -13.75
C SER A 484 14.86 16.58 -13.11
N PRO A 485 13.91 16.13 -12.28
CA PRO A 485 13.94 14.79 -11.68
C PRO A 485 14.08 13.70 -12.74
N SER A 486 14.88 12.68 -12.42
CA SER A 486 15.29 11.61 -13.33
C SER A 486 14.12 10.81 -13.87
N ASN A 487 13.08 10.58 -13.04
CA ASN A 487 11.83 9.96 -13.45
C ASN A 487 11.07 10.78 -14.51
N LYS A 488 11.09 12.12 -14.41
CA LYS A 488 10.44 13.00 -15.41
C LYS A 488 11.21 13.00 -16.72
N LEU A 489 12.54 12.98 -16.66
CA LEU A 489 13.38 12.84 -17.85
C LEU A 489 13.19 11.48 -18.54
N LEU A 490 13.02 10.42 -17.75
CA LEU A 490 12.88 9.04 -18.23
C LEU A 490 11.61 8.82 -19.07
N PHE A 491 10.50 9.46 -18.68
CA PHE A 491 9.19 9.35 -19.35
C PHE A 491 8.78 10.63 -20.11
N ALA A 492 9.72 11.55 -20.34
CA ALA A 492 9.47 12.86 -20.93
C ALA A 492 8.69 12.82 -22.25
N LYS A 493 8.98 11.82 -23.09
CA LYS A 493 8.37 11.65 -24.41
C LYS A 493 7.00 10.98 -24.35
N ASP A 494 6.70 10.24 -23.27
CA ASP A 494 5.48 9.45 -23.12
C ASP A 494 4.39 10.25 -22.38
N ILE A 495 4.78 11.13 -21.44
CA ILE A 495 3.84 11.94 -20.64
C ILE A 495 2.82 12.73 -21.49
N PRO A 496 3.18 13.39 -22.61
CA PRO A 496 2.19 14.06 -23.44
C PRO A 496 1.10 13.13 -23.98
N HIS A 497 1.47 11.92 -24.42
CA HIS A 497 0.53 10.92 -24.90
C HIS A 497 -0.37 10.41 -23.76
N TYR A 498 0.20 10.12 -22.59
CA TYR A 498 -0.61 9.72 -21.43
C TYR A 498 -1.54 10.83 -20.95
N ARG A 499 -1.15 12.10 -21.09
CA ARG A 499 -2.03 13.25 -20.79
C ARG A 499 -3.22 13.29 -21.75
N GLU A 500 -3.00 13.03 -23.03
CA GLU A 500 -4.10 12.87 -24.00
C GLU A 500 -5.03 11.73 -23.60
N MET A 501 -4.49 10.58 -23.19
CA MET A 501 -5.31 9.46 -22.69
C MET A 501 -6.16 9.84 -21.48
N VAL A 502 -5.61 10.60 -20.52
CA VAL A 502 -6.37 11.10 -19.36
C VAL A 502 -7.50 12.05 -19.80
N ALA A 503 -7.20 12.97 -20.72
CA ALA A 503 -8.20 13.90 -21.24
C ALA A 503 -9.33 13.15 -21.99
N HIS A 504 -8.97 12.16 -22.82
CA HIS A 504 -9.92 11.29 -23.51
C HIS A 504 -10.77 10.48 -22.53
N PHE A 505 -10.16 9.88 -21.51
CA PHE A 505 -10.89 9.16 -20.47
C PHE A 505 -11.96 10.03 -19.81
N TYR A 506 -11.62 11.28 -19.44
CA TYR A 506 -12.60 12.20 -18.85
C TYR A 506 -13.72 12.58 -19.80
N TYR A 507 -13.40 12.76 -21.08
CA TYR A 507 -14.39 13.01 -22.13
C TYR A 507 -15.30 11.81 -22.33
N ASP A 508 -14.76 10.61 -22.46
CA ASP A 508 -15.54 9.39 -22.70
C ASP A 508 -16.45 9.08 -21.51
N VAL A 509 -15.97 9.22 -20.26
CA VAL A 509 -16.82 9.10 -19.06
C VAL A 509 -17.92 10.15 -19.08
N GLN A 510 -17.65 11.39 -19.52
CA GLN A 510 -18.70 12.40 -19.64
C GLN A 510 -19.76 12.00 -20.67
N MET A 511 -19.36 11.36 -21.77
CA MET A 511 -20.26 10.91 -22.85
C MET A 511 -21.08 9.66 -22.48
N LEU A 512 -20.69 8.90 -21.45
CA LEU A 512 -21.50 7.79 -20.95
C LEU A 512 -22.90 8.28 -20.53
N PRO A 513 -23.95 7.44 -20.67
CA PRO A 513 -25.27 7.75 -20.15
C PRO A 513 -25.22 8.14 -18.68
N GLN A 514 -26.09 9.08 -18.29
CA GLN A 514 -26.24 9.45 -16.89
C GLN A 514 -26.72 8.23 -16.08
N ILE A 515 -26.05 7.94 -14.97
CA ILE A 515 -26.47 6.88 -14.05
C ILE A 515 -27.74 7.33 -13.33
N THR A 516 -28.79 6.53 -13.45
CA THR A 516 -30.04 6.78 -12.75
C THR A 516 -29.92 6.47 -11.26
N ASP A 517 -30.76 7.10 -10.42
CA ASP A 517 -30.80 6.80 -8.98
C ASP A 517 -31.11 5.31 -8.72
N GLN A 518 -31.91 4.68 -9.58
CA GLN A 518 -32.24 3.25 -9.49
C GLN A 518 -31.03 2.36 -9.78
N GLU A 519 -30.25 2.65 -10.82
CA GLU A 519 -29.03 1.90 -11.15
C GLU A 519 -27.99 2.05 -10.04
N MET A 520 -27.80 3.27 -9.54
CA MET A 520 -26.88 3.53 -8.44
C MET A 520 -27.31 2.81 -7.17
N SER A 521 -28.60 2.89 -6.81
CA SER A 521 -29.18 2.19 -5.65
C SER A 521 -28.99 0.67 -5.78
N THR A 522 -29.24 0.11 -6.97
CA THR A 522 -29.04 -1.33 -7.24
C THR A 522 -27.59 -1.74 -7.05
N ALA A 523 -26.63 -0.98 -7.59
CA ALA A 523 -25.20 -1.25 -7.41
C ALA A 523 -24.78 -1.17 -5.93
N MET A 524 -25.26 -0.16 -5.19
CA MET A 524 -24.98 -0.02 -3.76
C MET A 524 -25.64 -1.12 -2.92
N GLN A 525 -26.83 -1.60 -3.26
CA GLN A 525 -27.48 -2.71 -2.56
C GLN A 525 -26.71 -4.02 -2.77
N GLN A 526 -26.23 -4.29 -3.99
CA GLN A 526 -25.38 -5.44 -4.27
C GLN A 526 -24.08 -5.41 -3.45
N LEU A 527 -23.42 -4.25 -3.37
CA LEU A 527 -22.27 -4.06 -2.49
C LEU A 527 -22.66 -4.28 -1.03
N SER A 528 -23.75 -3.70 -0.57
CA SER A 528 -24.21 -3.83 0.83
C SER A 528 -24.33 -5.30 1.24
N VAL A 529 -24.97 -6.13 0.39
CA VAL A 529 -25.15 -7.55 0.65
C VAL A 529 -23.82 -8.30 0.73
N SER A 530 -22.85 -7.96 -0.13
CA SER A 530 -21.52 -8.59 -0.10
C SER A 530 -20.70 -8.22 1.13
N GLN A 531 -21.12 -7.19 1.89
CA GLN A 531 -20.42 -6.69 3.06
C GLN A 531 -21.01 -7.15 4.40
N ILE A 532 -22.23 -7.71 4.41
CA ILE A 532 -22.91 -8.09 5.65
C ILE A 532 -22.16 -9.23 6.33
N GLY A 533 -21.77 -9.00 7.59
CA GLY A 533 -21.17 -10.03 8.44
C GLY A 533 -19.67 -10.26 8.25
N GLU A 534 -19.01 -9.48 7.38
CA GLU A 534 -17.55 -9.56 7.16
C GLU A 534 -16.74 -8.95 8.32
N PHE A 535 -17.29 -7.92 8.99
CA PHE A 535 -16.64 -7.17 10.07
C PHE A 535 -17.55 -7.01 11.29
N ASP A 536 -16.93 -6.92 12.48
CA ASP A 536 -17.60 -6.61 13.73
C ASP A 536 -17.94 -5.11 13.79
N THR A 537 -19.17 -4.78 13.39
CA THR A 537 -19.69 -3.40 13.39
C THR A 537 -19.83 -2.84 14.80
N VAL A 538 -20.05 -3.68 15.82
CA VAL A 538 -20.13 -3.26 17.22
C VAL A 538 -18.76 -2.81 17.73
N SER A 539 -17.69 -3.51 17.35
CA SER A 539 -16.31 -3.04 17.58
C SER A 539 -16.04 -1.70 16.89
N ALA A 540 -16.53 -1.49 15.67
CA ALA A 540 -16.33 -0.20 14.98
C ALA A 540 -17.10 0.94 15.68
N LEU A 541 -18.34 0.69 16.11
CA LEU A 541 -19.15 1.62 16.90
C LEU A 541 -18.49 1.96 18.22
N LYS A 542 -17.86 0.99 18.89
CA LYS A 542 -17.07 1.21 20.11
C LYS A 542 -15.99 2.26 19.90
N GLU A 543 -15.16 2.04 18.88
CA GLU A 543 -14.04 2.91 18.56
C GLU A 543 -14.53 4.31 18.15
N LEU A 544 -15.68 4.40 17.46
CA LEU A 544 -16.33 5.68 17.16
C LEU A 544 -16.85 6.39 18.41
N TYR A 545 -17.42 5.65 19.36
CA TYR A 545 -18.00 6.22 20.58
C TYR A 545 -16.94 6.87 21.47
N ILE A 546 -15.67 6.47 21.38
CA ILE A 546 -14.55 7.18 22.04
C ILE A 546 -14.52 8.67 21.66
N TYR A 547 -14.83 8.99 20.39
CA TYR A 547 -14.90 10.38 19.94
C TYR A 547 -16.14 11.11 20.48
N VAL A 548 -17.25 10.39 20.65
CA VAL A 548 -18.44 10.92 21.34
C VAL A 548 -18.09 11.32 22.76
N THR A 549 -17.49 10.40 23.54
CA THR A 549 -17.11 10.67 24.93
C THR A 549 -16.11 11.82 25.03
N LYS A 550 -15.14 11.89 24.10
CA LYS A 550 -14.10 12.92 24.11
C LYS A 550 -14.63 14.33 23.82
N TYR A 551 -15.68 14.45 23.00
CA TYR A 551 -16.24 15.72 22.52
C TYR A 551 -17.72 15.88 22.91
N SER A 552 -18.12 15.27 24.02
CA SER A 552 -19.53 15.12 24.42
C SER A 552 -20.27 16.45 24.46
N ASP A 553 -19.74 17.43 25.20
CA ASP A 553 -20.35 18.75 25.36
C ASP A 553 -20.57 19.44 24.00
N GLN A 554 -19.55 19.44 23.14
CA GLN A 554 -19.63 20.10 21.83
C GLN A 554 -20.63 19.42 20.91
N ILE A 555 -20.76 18.08 21.00
CA ILE A 555 -21.72 17.32 20.21
C ILE A 555 -23.14 17.58 20.69
N LEU A 556 -23.39 17.54 22.00
CA LEU A 556 -24.69 17.82 22.58
C LEU A 556 -25.16 19.25 22.26
N ASP A 557 -24.28 20.23 22.46
CA ASP A 557 -24.55 21.63 22.10
C ASP A 557 -24.92 21.78 20.62
N ALA A 558 -24.16 21.15 19.72
CA ALA A 558 -24.43 21.21 18.29
C ALA A 558 -25.77 20.56 17.90
N LEU A 559 -26.14 19.46 18.55
CA LEU A 559 -27.41 18.77 18.32
C LEU A 559 -28.61 19.59 18.83
N ASP A 560 -28.43 20.38 19.89
CA ASP A 560 -29.47 21.28 20.43
C ASP A 560 -29.61 22.60 19.67
N ILE A 561 -28.53 23.05 19.01
CA ILE A 561 -28.54 24.23 18.15
C ILE A 561 -29.22 23.91 16.81
N ASP A 562 -28.98 22.74 16.22
CA ASP A 562 -29.59 22.38 14.93
C ASP A 562 -31.11 22.12 15.08
N PRO A 563 -31.98 22.87 14.36
CA PRO A 563 -33.42 22.76 14.52
C PRO A 563 -34.00 21.38 14.18
N TYR A 564 -33.42 20.66 13.22
CA TYR A 564 -33.89 19.33 12.82
C TYR A 564 -33.48 18.28 13.85
N CYS A 565 -32.25 18.35 14.31
CA CYS A 565 -31.73 17.44 15.32
C CYS A 565 -32.46 17.65 16.68
N LYS A 566 -32.76 18.91 17.06
CA LYS A 566 -33.59 19.23 18.23
C LYS A 566 -35.01 18.67 18.11
N LYS A 567 -35.66 18.84 16.95
CA LYS A 567 -37.01 18.29 16.69
C LYS A 567 -37.05 16.76 16.81
N MET A 568 -35.95 16.08 16.52
CA MET A 568 -35.83 14.62 16.62
C MET A 568 -35.31 14.13 17.98
N HIS A 569 -35.08 15.06 18.93
CA HIS A 569 -34.54 14.79 20.27
C HIS A 569 -33.22 14.01 20.24
N LEU A 570 -32.32 14.35 19.31
CA LEU A 570 -31.09 13.56 19.09
C LEU A 570 -30.06 13.72 20.22
N ALA A 571 -29.99 14.88 20.87
CA ALA A 571 -29.15 15.08 22.06
C ALA A 571 -29.57 14.14 23.21
N HIS A 572 -30.86 14.16 23.58
CA HIS A 572 -31.41 13.25 24.59
C HIS A 572 -31.20 11.76 24.25
N LYS A 573 -31.39 11.38 22.98
CA LYS A 573 -31.10 10.00 22.54
C LYS A 573 -29.63 9.63 22.68
N LEU A 574 -28.70 10.57 22.47
CA LEU A 574 -27.28 10.34 22.68
C LEU A 574 -26.95 10.18 24.17
N GLU A 575 -27.55 11.00 25.04
CA GLU A 575 -27.43 10.87 26.49
C GLU A 575 -27.96 9.51 26.97
N ASN A 576 -29.08 9.02 26.41
CA ASN A 576 -29.60 7.69 26.73
C ASN A 576 -28.63 6.56 26.39
N VAL A 577 -27.77 6.73 25.36
CA VAL A 577 -26.69 5.77 25.08
C VAL A 577 -25.71 5.73 26.24
N ALA A 578 -25.33 6.90 26.78
CA ALA A 578 -24.45 6.99 27.93
C ALA A 578 -25.10 6.40 29.20
N CYS A 579 -26.35 6.75 29.51
CA CYS A 579 -27.10 6.19 30.66
C CYS A 579 -27.18 4.64 30.54
N THR A 580 -27.43 4.11 29.33
CA THR A 580 -27.45 2.66 29.08
C THR A 580 -26.09 2.01 29.30
N LEU A 581 -24.98 2.66 28.92
CA LEU A 581 -23.62 2.16 29.17
C LEU A 581 -23.28 2.08 30.66
N GLU A 582 -23.74 3.05 31.44
CA GLU A 582 -23.50 3.14 32.89
C GLU A 582 -24.43 2.22 33.70
N GLY A 583 -25.49 1.69 33.09
CA GLY A 583 -26.43 0.77 33.71
C GLY A 583 -27.53 1.47 34.52
N GLU A 584 -27.78 2.75 34.25
CA GLU A 584 -28.86 3.52 34.87
C GLU A 584 -30.19 3.27 34.14
N GLU A 585 -31.31 3.23 34.86
CA GLU A 585 -32.64 3.05 34.26
C GLU A 585 -32.98 4.26 33.38
N THR A 586 -33.40 4.00 32.13
CA THR A 586 -33.78 5.03 31.11
C THR A 586 -34.94 5.95 31.51
N SER A 587 -35.46 5.85 32.74
CA SER A 587 -36.54 6.67 33.29
C SER A 587 -36.03 7.83 34.17
N THR A 588 -34.73 7.90 34.46
CA THR A 588 -34.10 9.01 35.20
C THR A 588 -33.31 9.99 34.32
N CYS A 589 -33.18 9.68 33.02
CA CYS A 589 -32.77 10.56 31.93
C CYS A 589 -34.02 10.82 31.03
#